data_AF-A0A1N6NSC9-F1
#
_entry.id   AF-A0A1N6NSC9-F1
#
_cell.length_a   1.000
_cell.length_b   1.000
_cell.length_c   1.000
_cell.angle_alpha   90.00
_cell.angle_beta   90.00
_cell.angle_gamma   90.00
#
_symmetry.space_group_name_H-M   'P 1'
#
loop_
_entity.id
_entity.type
_entity.pdbx_description
1 polymer ?
#
loop_
_entity_poly.entity_id
_entity_poly.type
_entity_poly.pdbx_seq_one_letter_code
_entity_poly.pdbx_strand_id
1 'polypeptide(L)'
;MSEMIVKVKEPIDEEYILIQEGQILFTYFHFASSEALTRAMIKQKAVCIAYETVEDEEGTLPLLTPMSEVAGRMAIQQGAKYLEKPVKGRGVLLGGVPGVAPGESFGVRCWCSGYTGC
;
A
#
# COMPACT_ATOMS: atom_id res chain seq x y z
N MET A 1 -10.99 -14.11 -24.51
CA MET A 1 -9.61 -13.81 -24.09
C MET A 1 -9.61 -12.44 -23.47
N SER A 2 -9.09 -12.30 -22.25
CA SER A 2 -9.03 -11.02 -21.55
C SER A 2 -7.82 -10.25 -22.08
N GLU A 3 -8.06 -9.18 -22.84
CA GLU A 3 -6.99 -8.34 -23.39
C GLU A 3 -6.26 -7.56 -22.28
N MET A 4 -6.96 -7.31 -21.16
CA MET A 4 -6.45 -6.58 -20.00
C MET A 4 -6.73 -7.35 -18.70
N ILE A 5 -5.70 -7.45 -17.85
CA ILE A 5 -5.75 -7.98 -16.48
C ILE A 5 -5.52 -6.81 -15.54
N VAL A 6 -6.47 -6.57 -14.63
CA VAL A 6 -6.36 -5.57 -13.57
C VAL A 6 -6.15 -6.30 -12.24
N LYS A 7 -5.08 -5.98 -11.53
CA LYS A 7 -4.71 -6.62 -10.25
C LYS A 7 -4.30 -5.58 -9.22
N VAL A 8 -4.50 -5.90 -7.95
CA VAL A 8 -4.09 -5.04 -6.83
C VAL A 8 -2.65 -5.34 -6.37
N LYS A 9 -2.15 -6.55 -6.59
CA LYS A 9 -0.80 -6.96 -6.17
C LYS A 9 -0.02 -7.52 -7.34
N GLU A 10 1.30 -7.41 -7.22
CA GLU A 10 2.27 -7.96 -8.16
C GLU A 10 1.99 -9.45 -8.41
N PRO A 11 2.15 -9.93 -9.65
CA PRO A 11 2.00 -11.35 -9.92
C PRO A 11 3.09 -12.14 -9.20
N ILE A 12 2.73 -13.30 -8.69
CA ILE A 12 3.66 -14.23 -8.03
C ILE A 12 4.25 -15.22 -9.04
N ASP A 13 5.30 -15.94 -8.64
CA ASP A 13 6.05 -16.84 -9.53
C ASP A 13 5.16 -17.89 -10.23
N GLU A 14 4.14 -18.40 -9.54
CA GLU A 14 3.16 -19.34 -10.10
C GLU A 14 2.28 -18.71 -11.20
N GLU A 15 2.05 -17.40 -11.14
CA GLU A 15 1.19 -16.67 -12.07
C GLU A 15 1.94 -16.21 -13.33
N TYR A 16 3.28 -16.19 -13.33
CA TYR A 16 4.06 -15.78 -14.49
C TYR A 16 3.78 -16.63 -15.73
N ILE A 17 3.49 -17.91 -15.55
CA ILE A 17 3.23 -18.86 -16.64
C ILE A 17 1.86 -18.63 -17.27
N LEU A 18 0.92 -18.03 -16.53
CA LEU A 18 -0.45 -17.77 -16.99
C LEU A 18 -0.54 -16.54 -17.90
N ILE A 19 0.49 -15.68 -17.87
CA ILE A 19 0.54 -14.45 -18.66
C ILE A 19 0.86 -14.80 -20.12
N GLN A 20 0.04 -14.28 -21.02
CA GLN A 20 0.17 -14.49 -22.45
C GLN A 20 0.86 -13.29 -23.13
N GLU A 21 1.50 -13.55 -24.28
CA GLU A 21 2.13 -12.51 -25.10
C GLU A 21 1.10 -11.48 -25.57
N GLY A 22 1.42 -10.18 -25.39
CA GLY A 22 0.54 -9.07 -25.78
C GLY A 22 -0.58 -8.74 -24.79
N GLN A 23 -0.65 -9.41 -23.65
CA GLN A 23 -1.64 -9.10 -22.62
C GLN A 23 -1.26 -7.85 -21.84
N ILE A 24 -2.23 -6.98 -21.55
CA ILE A 24 -2.02 -5.77 -20.75
C ILE A 24 -2.23 -6.12 -19.27
N LEU A 25 -1.21 -5.95 -18.44
CA LEU A 25 -1.32 -6.07 -16.98
C LEU A 25 -1.27 -4.68 -16.35
N PHE A 26 -2.29 -4.35 -15.57
CA PHE A 26 -2.40 -3.10 -14.82
C PHE A 26 -2.39 -3.41 -13.33
N THR A 27 -1.26 -3.16 -12.66
CA THR A 27 -1.08 -3.46 -11.23
C THR A 27 0.09 -2.70 -10.59
N TYR A 28 0.32 -2.87 -9.28
CA TYR A 28 1.54 -2.41 -8.62
C TYR A 28 2.64 -3.44 -8.83
N PHE A 29 3.72 -3.09 -9.53
CA PHE A 29 4.78 -4.05 -9.86
C PHE A 29 5.99 -3.95 -8.93
N HIS A 30 6.30 -2.74 -8.44
CA HIS A 30 7.52 -2.48 -7.66
C HIS A 30 8.76 -3.07 -8.34
N PHE A 31 8.93 -2.82 -9.65
CA PHE A 31 10.02 -3.41 -10.44
C PHE A 31 11.41 -3.15 -9.84
N ALA A 32 11.59 -2.04 -9.12
CA ALA A 32 12.82 -1.72 -8.41
C ALA A 32 13.21 -2.73 -7.31
N SER A 33 12.25 -3.48 -6.77
CA SER A 33 12.46 -4.43 -5.68
C SER A 33 12.54 -5.89 -6.14
N SER A 34 12.13 -6.21 -7.37
CA SER A 34 12.11 -7.61 -7.87
C SER A 34 12.63 -7.73 -9.30
N GLU A 35 13.86 -8.23 -9.42
CA GLU A 35 14.48 -8.53 -10.72
C GLU A 35 13.82 -9.75 -11.39
N ALA A 36 13.41 -10.75 -10.61
CA ALA A 36 12.78 -11.97 -11.12
C ALA A 36 11.47 -11.65 -11.85
N LEU A 37 10.64 -10.78 -11.25
CA LEU A 37 9.40 -10.28 -11.83
C LEU A 37 9.67 -9.56 -13.16
N THR A 38 10.63 -8.64 -13.17
CA THR A 38 11.01 -7.89 -14.38
C THR A 38 11.43 -8.82 -15.52
N ARG A 39 12.30 -9.80 -15.23
CA ARG A 39 12.76 -10.78 -16.22
C ARG A 39 11.62 -11.68 -16.73
N ALA A 40 10.69 -12.07 -15.85
CA ALA A 40 9.54 -12.87 -16.22
C ALA A 40 8.59 -12.11 -17.17
N MET A 41 8.30 -10.84 -16.88
CA MET A 41 7.47 -9.99 -17.75
C MET A 41 8.13 -9.76 -19.12
N ILE A 42 9.45 -9.53 -19.15
CA ILE A 42 10.21 -9.42 -20.41
C ILE A 42 10.13 -10.71 -21.22
N LYS A 43 10.30 -11.87 -20.57
CA LYS A 43 10.23 -13.19 -21.23
C LYS A 43 8.85 -13.44 -21.84
N GLN A 44 7.78 -13.05 -21.14
CA GLN A 44 6.40 -13.23 -21.61
C GLN A 44 5.93 -12.15 -22.59
N LYS A 45 6.72 -11.08 -22.82
CA LYS A 45 6.37 -9.94 -23.69
C LYS A 45 4.97 -9.36 -23.40
N ALA A 46 4.65 -9.27 -22.11
CA ALA A 46 3.42 -8.66 -21.66
C ALA A 46 3.56 -7.13 -21.59
N VAL A 47 2.47 -6.40 -21.82
CA VAL A 47 2.43 -4.95 -21.67
C VAL A 47 2.11 -4.64 -20.21
N CYS A 48 3.10 -4.20 -19.44
CA CYS A 48 2.93 -3.93 -18.01
C CYS A 48 2.76 -2.44 -17.75
N ILE A 49 1.63 -2.04 -17.17
CA ILE A 49 1.35 -0.68 -16.73
C ILE A 49 1.38 -0.67 -15.20
N ALA A 50 2.33 0.07 -14.63
CA ALA A 50 2.56 0.08 -13.19
C ALA A 50 1.88 1.28 -12.54
N TYR A 51 0.99 1.05 -11.56
CA TYR A 51 0.25 2.11 -10.88
C TYR A 51 1.13 3.16 -10.21
N GLU A 52 2.32 2.76 -9.75
CA GLU A 52 3.30 3.61 -9.11
C GLU A 52 4.05 4.54 -10.07
N THR A 53 3.98 4.30 -11.39
CA THR A 53 4.59 5.15 -12.42
C THR A 53 3.55 5.98 -13.18
N VAL A 54 2.26 5.80 -12.88
CA VAL A 54 1.20 6.64 -13.46
C VAL A 54 1.13 7.94 -12.66
N GLU A 55 1.81 8.95 -13.19
CA GLU A 55 1.80 10.32 -12.67
C GLU A 55 0.85 11.19 -13.50
N ASP A 56 0.17 12.11 -12.83
CA ASP A 56 -0.59 13.18 -13.50
C ASP A 56 0.36 14.30 -13.98
N GLU A 57 -0.12 15.24 -14.78
CA GLU A 57 0.67 16.39 -15.29
C GLU A 57 1.29 17.24 -14.16
N GLU A 58 0.72 17.17 -12.96
CA GLU A 58 1.21 17.84 -11.75
C GLU A 58 2.20 17.00 -10.92
N GLY A 59 2.61 15.81 -11.38
CA GLY A 59 3.53 14.92 -10.66
C GLY A 59 2.93 14.25 -9.42
N THR A 60 1.60 14.29 -9.29
CA THR A 60 0.88 13.59 -8.22
C THR A 60 0.62 12.13 -8.64
N LEU A 61 0.66 11.21 -7.68
CA LEU A 61 0.37 9.79 -7.86
C LEU A 61 -1.06 9.48 -7.39
N PRO A 62 -2.10 9.75 -8.20
CA PRO A 62 -3.50 9.72 -7.76
C PRO A 62 -3.95 8.34 -7.28
N LEU A 63 -3.29 7.28 -7.73
CA LEU A 63 -3.61 5.90 -7.35
C LEU A 63 -3.00 5.49 -6.00
N LEU A 64 -1.92 6.16 -5.56
CA LEU A 64 -1.27 5.90 -4.27
C LEU A 64 -1.86 6.73 -3.12
N THR A 65 -2.41 7.91 -3.41
CA THR A 65 -3.08 8.79 -2.45
C THR A 65 -4.17 8.09 -1.62
N PRO A 66 -5.15 7.38 -2.22
CA PRO A 66 -6.23 6.76 -1.44
C PRO A 66 -5.72 5.62 -0.54
N MET A 67 -4.73 4.85 -1.00
CA MET A 67 -4.12 3.80 -0.18
C MET A 67 -3.39 4.38 1.03
N SER A 68 -2.70 5.51 0.85
CA SER A 68 -1.98 6.19 1.92
C SER A 68 -2.92 6.77 2.98
N GLU A 69 -4.06 7.31 2.56
CA GLU A 69 -5.08 7.85 3.48
C GLU A 69 -5.71 6.73 4.33
N VAL A 70 -6.08 5.61 3.70
CA VAL A 70 -6.64 4.46 4.41
C VAL A 70 -5.61 3.87 5.38
N ALA A 71 -4.35 3.71 4.93
CA ALA A 71 -3.28 3.21 5.78
C ALA A 71 -3.03 4.11 7.00
N GLY A 72 -3.06 5.43 6.84
CA GLY A 72 -2.93 6.39 7.93
C GLY A 72 -4.04 6.24 8.98
N ARG A 73 -5.30 6.14 8.53
CA ARG A 73 -6.45 5.93 9.43
C ARG A 73 -6.38 4.58 10.14
N MET A 74 -5.96 3.52 9.44
CA MET A 74 -5.81 2.19 10.03
C MET A 74 -4.66 2.11 11.03
N ALA A 75 -3.58 2.87 10.83
CA ALA A 75 -2.43 2.88 11.74
C ALA A 75 -2.83 3.29 13.16
N ILE A 76 -3.71 4.29 13.31
CA ILE A 76 -4.22 4.73 14.61
C ILE A 76 -5.09 3.65 15.26
N GLN A 77 -5.99 3.04 14.49
CA GLN A 77 -6.88 1.98 14.99
C GLN A 77 -6.10 0.73 15.42
N GLN A 78 -5.13 0.30 14.62
CA GLN A 78 -4.27 -0.82 14.98
C GLN A 78 -3.37 -0.47 16.16
N GLY A 79 -2.81 0.75 16.19
CA GLY A 79 -2.03 1.25 17.33
C GLY A 79 -2.82 1.21 18.64
N ALA A 80 -4.09 1.64 18.61
CA ALA A 80 -5.00 1.54 19.75
C ALA A 80 -5.15 0.10 20.25
N LYS A 81 -5.40 -0.84 19.33
CA LYS A 81 -5.59 -2.26 19.64
C LYS A 81 -4.33 -2.89 20.25
N TYR A 82 -3.15 -2.57 19.72
CA TYR A 82 -1.88 -3.09 20.26
C TYR A 82 -1.48 -2.45 21.60
N LEU A 83 -2.07 -1.32 21.98
CA LEU A 83 -1.87 -0.72 23.30
C LEU A 83 -2.70 -1.40 24.40
N GLU A 84 -3.68 -2.23 24.06
CA GLU A 84 -4.51 -2.92 25.04
C GLU A 84 -3.74 -4.06 25.75
N LYS A 85 -4.06 -4.28 27.05
CA LYS A 85 -3.45 -5.35 27.86
C LYS A 85 -3.58 -6.78 27.31
N PRO A 86 -4.69 -7.21 26.68
CA PRO A 86 -4.79 -8.57 26.14
C PRO A 86 -3.77 -8.84 25.03
N VAL A 87 -3.30 -7.80 24.32
CA VAL A 87 -2.29 -7.91 23.25
C VAL A 87 -0.87 -7.67 23.79
N LYS A 88 -0.67 -7.73 25.12
CA LYS A 88 0.59 -7.40 25.83
C LYS A 88 1.06 -5.95 25.62
N GLY A 89 0.15 -5.05 25.25
CA GLY A 89 0.42 -3.61 25.20
C GLY A 89 0.59 -3.00 26.59
N ARG A 90 1.04 -1.74 26.65
CA ARG A 90 1.20 -0.99 27.91
C ARG A 90 -0.11 -0.78 28.68
N GLY A 91 -1.27 -1.09 28.10
CA GLY A 91 -2.57 -0.96 28.73
C GLY A 91 -3.04 0.49 28.86
N VAL A 92 -2.64 1.34 27.91
CA VAL A 92 -2.93 2.78 27.91
C VAL A 92 -4.05 3.06 26.92
N LEU A 93 -5.11 3.72 27.38
CA LEU A 93 -6.26 4.08 26.56
C LEU A 93 -5.99 5.41 25.84
N LEU A 94 -5.99 5.39 24.51
CA LEU A 94 -5.67 6.58 23.69
C LEU A 94 -6.64 7.75 23.94
N GLY A 95 -7.91 7.47 24.18
CA GLY A 95 -8.92 8.50 24.47
C GLY A 95 -8.84 9.14 25.88
N GLY A 96 -8.00 8.61 26.77
CA GLY A 96 -7.99 8.99 28.18
C GLY A 96 -9.34 8.80 28.89
N VAL A 97 -9.35 9.05 30.19
CA VAL A 97 -10.57 9.25 31.00
C VAL A 97 -10.25 10.36 32.01
N PRO A 98 -11.25 11.12 32.50
CA PRO A 98 -11.01 12.18 33.49
C PRO A 98 -10.27 11.60 34.71
N GLY A 99 -9.01 12.01 34.91
CA GLY A 99 -8.14 11.53 35.99
C GLY A 99 -6.97 10.62 35.59
N VAL A 100 -6.84 10.22 34.31
CA VAL A 100 -5.69 9.42 33.82
C VAL A 100 -5.05 10.11 32.61
N ALA A 101 -3.71 10.16 32.59
CA ALA A 101 -2.97 10.75 31.47
C ALA A 101 -3.25 10.00 30.15
N PRO A 102 -3.54 10.70 29.04
CA PRO A 102 -3.76 10.08 27.74
C PRO A 102 -2.46 9.46 27.20
N GLY A 103 -2.59 8.49 26.30
CA GLY A 103 -1.44 7.92 25.59
C GLY A 103 -0.91 8.89 24.54
N GLU A 104 0.39 9.19 24.57
CA GLU A 104 1.05 9.98 23.54
C GLU A 104 1.34 9.12 22.30
N SER A 105 0.84 9.56 21.14
CA SER A 105 1.18 8.98 19.84
C SER A 105 2.04 9.96 19.04
N PHE A 106 3.26 9.56 18.66
CA PHE A 106 4.12 10.34 17.78
C PHE A 106 4.07 9.77 16.36
N GLY A 107 3.47 10.51 15.43
CA GLY A 107 3.44 10.16 14.01
C GLY A 107 4.56 10.88 13.25
N VAL A 108 5.42 10.12 12.56
CA VAL A 108 6.37 10.70 11.60
C VAL A 108 5.56 11.13 10.38
N ARG A 109 5.48 12.45 10.13
CA ARG A 109 4.77 13.00 8.96
C ARG A 109 5.39 12.46 7.67
N CYS A 110 4.63 11.67 6.93
CA CYS A 110 4.96 11.25 5.58
C CYS A 110 4.32 12.24 4.59
N TRP A 111 5.13 12.80 3.70
CA TRP A 111 4.88 14.02 2.92
C TRP A 111 3.74 13.93 1.88
N CYS A 112 2.99 12.84 1.82
CA CYS A 112 1.81 12.68 0.95
C CYS A 112 0.47 12.99 1.63
N SER A 113 0.39 13.06 2.96
CA SER A 113 -0.89 13.28 3.67
C SER A 113 -0.96 14.68 4.27
N GLY A 114 -1.39 15.64 3.46
CA GLY A 114 -1.62 17.01 3.91
C GLY A 114 -2.90 17.22 4.72
N TYR A 115 -3.75 16.21 4.96
CA TYR A 115 -5.13 16.50 5.41
C TYR A 115 -5.82 15.57 6.41
N THR A 116 -5.22 14.50 6.94
CA THR A 116 -5.94 13.67 7.93
C THR A 116 -5.13 13.28 9.15
N GLY A 117 -5.35 14.02 10.24
CA GLY A 117 -5.22 13.52 11.61
C GLY A 117 -3.89 13.80 12.32
N CYS A 118 -3.57 15.08 12.52
CA CYS A 118 -2.98 15.53 13.78
C CYS A 118 -4.10 15.93 14.74
#